data_AF-A0A0D7PK71-F1
#
_entry.id   AF-A0A0D7PK71-F1
#
_cell.length_a   1.000
_cell.length_b   1.000
_cell.length_c   1.000
_cell.angle_alpha   90.00
_cell.angle_beta   90.00
_cell.angle_gamma   90.00
#
_symmetry.space_group_name_H-M   'P 1'
#
loop_
_entity.id
_entity.type
_entity.pdbx_description
1 polymer ?
#
loop_
_entity_poly.entity_id
_entity_poly.type
_entity_poly.pdbx_seq_one_letter_code
_entity_poly.pdbx_strand_id
1 'polypeptide(L)'
;MSPDPKDLITPTPRERELMMLIARGLQNKNIAFELKISENTVRAHIGNIMRKYRLHNRTQIAIIFALQAAPPSLRRDLANAKGYPATAKPAQALVLNSRVQTAPE
;
A
#
# COMPACT_ATOMS: atom_id res chain seq x y z
N MET A 1 -26.32 11.78 4.08
CA MET A 1 -25.56 11.42 2.86
C MET A 1 -24.97 10.04 3.08
N SER A 2 -25.49 9.01 2.43
CA SER A 2 -24.77 7.72 2.39
C SER A 2 -23.53 7.91 1.50
N PRO A 3 -22.34 7.45 1.91
CA PRO A 3 -21.15 7.58 1.07
C PRO A 3 -21.37 6.81 -0.23
N ASP A 4 -20.99 7.41 -1.36
CA ASP A 4 -21.07 6.73 -2.65
C ASP A 4 -20.14 5.51 -2.64
N PRO A 5 -20.51 4.38 -3.27
CA PRO A 5 -19.66 3.19 -3.31
C PRO A 5 -18.24 3.45 -3.85
N LYS A 6 -18.06 4.51 -4.63
CA LYS A 6 -16.75 4.95 -5.16
C LYS A 6 -15.85 5.60 -4.08
N ASP A 7 -16.44 6.20 -3.03
CA ASP A 7 -15.71 6.81 -1.91
C ASP A 7 -15.09 5.75 -0.97
N LEU A 8 -15.66 4.54 -0.99
CA LEU A 8 -15.09 3.36 -0.34
C LEU A 8 -13.86 2.82 -1.06
N ILE A 9 -13.57 3.28 -2.28
CA ILE A 9 -12.48 2.76 -3.13
C ILE A 9 -11.38 3.81 -3.31
N THR A 10 -11.71 5.10 -3.19
CA THR A 10 -10.79 6.20 -3.45
C THR A 10 -10.26 6.82 -2.14
N PRO A 11 -8.94 6.79 -1.88
CA PRO A 11 -8.36 7.49 -0.74
C PRO A 11 -8.34 9.00 -0.95
N THR A 12 -8.60 9.74 0.14
CA THR A 12 -8.35 11.18 0.20
C THR A 12 -6.85 11.46 -0.02
N PRO A 13 -6.43 12.68 -0.37
CA PRO A 13 -5.01 13.00 -0.57
C PRO A 13 -4.14 12.64 0.63
N ARG A 14 -4.63 12.92 1.85
CA ARG A 14 -3.90 12.62 3.09
C ARG A 14 -3.85 11.12 3.39
N GLU A 15 -4.95 10.40 3.16
CA GLU A 15 -4.94 8.93 3.27
C GLU A 15 -3.97 8.32 2.26
N ARG A 16 -3.97 8.80 1.01
CA ARG A 16 -3.08 8.31 -0.05
C ARG A 16 -1.62 8.51 0.31
N GLU A 17 -1.26 9.69 0.83
CA GLU A 17 0.09 10.00 1.31
C GLU A 17 0.52 9.03 2.43
N LEU A 18 -0.34 8.82 3.42
CA LEU A 18 -0.08 7.88 4.51
C LEU A 18 0.06 6.43 4.01
N MET A 19 -0.84 5.98 3.12
CA MET A 19 -0.80 4.64 2.53
C MET A 19 0.48 4.43 1.72
N MET A 20 0.95 5.45 0.99
CA MET A 20 2.23 5.42 0.27
C MET A 20 3.42 5.21 1.21
N LEU A 21 3.50 5.95 2.32
CA LEU A 21 4.59 5.80 3.29
C LEU A 21 4.54 4.43 3.98
N ILE A 22 3.35 3.89 4.23
CA ILE A 22 3.18 2.51 4.71
C ILE A 22 3.67 1.50 3.68
N ALA A 23 3.34 1.69 2.40
CA ALA A 23 3.79 0.81 1.32
C ALA A 23 5.31 0.82 1.12
N ARG A 24 5.97 1.95 1.42
CA ARG A 24 7.43 2.08 1.48
C ARG A 24 8.06 1.39 2.71
N GLY A 25 7.25 0.84 3.61
CA GLY A 25 7.73 0.11 4.79
C GLY A 25 8.14 0.98 5.98
N LEU A 26 7.83 2.28 5.98
CA LEU A 26 8.22 3.17 7.07
C LEU A 26 7.55 2.79 8.40
N GLN A 27 8.25 2.99 9.51
CA GLN A 27 7.68 2.84 10.85
C GLN A 27 6.81 4.06 11.20
N ASN A 28 5.86 3.90 12.13
CA ASN A 28 4.94 4.97 12.54
C ASN A 28 5.68 6.23 12.99
N LYS A 29 6.81 6.09 13.70
CA LYS A 29 7.66 7.21 14.13
C LYS A 29 8.22 8.00 12.95
N ASN A 30 8.67 7.31 11.90
CA ASN A 30 9.21 7.96 10.71
C ASN A 30 8.09 8.63 9.90
N ILE A 31 6.93 7.97 9.78
CA ILE A 31 5.74 8.57 9.16
C ILE A 31 5.31 9.83 9.91
N ALA A 32 5.31 9.80 11.25
CA ALA A 32 4.97 10.94 12.09
C ALA A 32 5.89 12.13 11.83
N PHE A 33 7.19 11.87 11.70
CA PHE A 33 8.19 12.88 11.34
C PHE A 33 7.94 13.47 9.94
N GLU A 34 7.80 12.64 8.91
CA GLU A 34 7.55 13.06 7.52
C GLU A 34 6.28 13.92 7.41
N LEU A 35 5.23 13.49 8.10
CA LEU A 35 3.90 14.12 8.04
C LEU A 35 3.71 15.27 9.05
N LYS A 36 4.73 15.55 9.89
CA LYS A 36 4.72 16.56 10.97
C LYS A 36 3.51 16.41 11.92
N ILE A 37 3.23 15.19 12.35
CA ILE A 37 2.14 14.84 13.29
C ILE A 37 2.67 13.91 14.39
N SER A 38 1.85 13.63 15.42
CA SER A 38 2.24 12.67 16.45
C SER A 38 2.14 11.22 15.96
N GLU A 39 2.94 10.32 16.54
CA GLU A 39 2.85 8.88 16.25
C GLU A 39 1.47 8.30 16.64
N ASN A 40 0.84 8.84 17.68
CA ASN A 40 -0.52 8.47 18.06
C ASN A 40 -1.54 8.86 16.97
N THR A 41 -1.36 10.05 16.38
CA THR A 41 -2.17 10.52 15.24
C THR A 41 -1.99 9.59 14.04
N VAL A 42 -0.77 9.13 13.75
CA VAL A 42 -0.50 8.12 12.71
C VAL A 42 -1.28 6.82 12.99
N ARG A 43 -1.22 6.29 14.23
CA ARG A 43 -1.97 5.07 14.61
C ARG A 43 -3.48 5.26 14.40
N ALA A 44 -4.02 6.40 14.81
CA ALA A 44 -5.43 6.72 14.62
C ALA A 44 -5.81 6.78 13.14
N HIS A 45 -5.01 7.42 12.30
CA HIS A 45 -5.24 7.45 10.86
C HIS A 45 -5.18 6.06 10.23
N ILE A 46 -4.21 5.22 10.62
CA ILE A 46 -4.13 3.82 10.15
C ILE A 46 -5.40 3.05 10.55
N GLY A 47 -5.86 3.19 11.80
CA GLY A 47 -7.11 2.58 12.25
C GLY A 47 -8.34 3.04 11.45
N ASN A 48 -8.41 4.32 11.12
CA ASN A 48 -9.48 4.88 10.29
C ASN A 48 -9.44 4.34 8.86
N ILE A 49 -8.26 4.26 8.24
CA ILE A 49 -8.08 3.65 6.92
C ILE A 49 -8.51 2.17 6.96
N MET A 50 -8.04 1.40 7.93
CA MET A 50 -8.42 -0.02 8.06
C MET A 50 -9.93 -0.19 8.19
N ARG A 51 -10.59 0.62 9.02
CA ARG A 51 -12.06 0.58 9.17
C ARG A 51 -12.79 0.98 7.88
N LYS A 52 -12.34 2.05 7.22
CA LYS A 52 -12.96 2.57 5.99
C LYS A 52 -12.88 1.56 4.84
N TYR A 53 -11.73 0.90 4.68
CA TYR A 53 -11.47 -0.06 3.60
C TYR A 53 -11.65 -1.53 4.00
N ARG A 54 -12.20 -1.79 5.21
CA ARG A 54 -12.41 -3.15 5.75
C ARG A 54 -11.16 -4.03 5.75
N LEU A 55 -10.03 -3.44 6.17
CA LEU A 55 -8.73 -4.09 6.24
C LEU A 55 -8.44 -4.54 7.68
N HIS A 56 -7.67 -5.60 7.79
CA HIS A 56 -7.36 -6.26 9.06
C HIS A 56 -5.95 -5.96 9.54
N ASN A 57 -5.05 -5.54 8.65
CA ASN A 57 -3.67 -5.22 9.01
C ASN A 57 -3.06 -4.16 8.09
N ARG A 58 -1.95 -3.55 8.54
CA ARG A 58 -1.22 -2.53 7.76
C ARG A 58 -0.64 -3.06 6.46
N THR A 59 -0.37 -4.36 6.37
CA THR A 59 0.17 -4.99 5.16
C THR A 59 -0.87 -4.93 4.04
N GLN A 60 -2.14 -5.16 4.35
CA GLN A 60 -3.23 -5.01 3.38
C GLN A 60 -3.33 -3.57 2.87
N ILE A 61 -3.05 -2.56 3.69
CA ILE A 61 -2.98 -1.15 3.24
C ILE A 61 -1.90 -1.00 2.15
N ALA A 62 -0.70 -1.52 2.40
CA ALA A 62 0.41 -1.46 1.45
C ALA A 62 0.06 -2.15 0.12
N ILE A 63 -0.53 -3.34 0.18
CA ILE A 63 -0.92 -4.12 -1.01
C ILE A 63 -1.95 -3.36 -1.84
N ILE A 64 -2.99 -2.81 -1.21
CA ILE A 64 -4.04 -2.06 -1.94
C ILE A 64 -3.45 -0.83 -2.61
N PHE A 65 -2.59 -0.09 -1.92
CA PHE A 65 -1.92 1.07 -2.52
C PHE A 65 -1.08 0.66 -3.75
N ALA A 66 -0.30 -0.41 -3.64
CA ALA A 66 0.52 -0.90 -4.76
C ALA A 66 -0.35 -1.34 -5.95
N LEU A 67 -1.45 -2.06 -5.70
CA LEU A 67 -2.40 -2.44 -6.74
C LEU A 67 -3.08 -1.23 -7.40
N GLN A 68 -3.28 -0.14 -6.65
CA GLN A 68 -3.83 1.11 -7.20
C GLN A 68 -2.82 1.91 -8.03
N ALA A 69 -1.55 1.89 -7.64
CA ALA A 69 -0.46 2.58 -8.32
C ALA A 69 0.10 1.81 -9.53
N ALA A 70 -0.10 0.49 -9.58
CA ALA A 70 0.39 -0.36 -10.65
C ALA A 70 -0.28 -0.05 -12.01
N PRO A 71 0.49 -0.11 -13.13
CA PRO A 71 -0.07 0.02 -14.46
C PRO A 71 -1.10 -1.11 -14.74
N PRO A 72 -2.13 -0.86 -15.57
CA PRO A 72 -3.20 -1.84 -15.83
C PRO A 72 -2.72 -3.20 -16.34
N SER A 73 -1.56 -3.23 -17.02
CA SER A 73 -0.89 -4.47 -17.46
C SER A 73 -0.55 -5.38 -16.28
N LEU A 74 0.09 -4.83 -15.24
CA LEU A 74 0.50 -5.57 -14.05
C LEU A 74 -0.70 -6.05 -13.18
N ARG A 75 -1.81 -5.30 -13.21
CA ARG A 75 -3.05 -5.68 -12.49
C ARG A 75 -3.64 -6.99 -13.01
N ARG A 76 -3.60 -7.23 -14.32
CA ARG A 76 -4.14 -8.47 -14.93
C ARG A 76 -3.28 -9.68 -14.56
N ASP A 77 -1.97 -9.51 -14.55
CA ASP A 77 -1.03 -10.58 -14.21
C ASP A 77 -1.14 -10.99 -12.74
N LEU A 78 -1.30 -10.03 -11.84
CA LEU A 78 -1.54 -10.29 -10.41
C LEU A 78 -2.91 -10.90 -10.13
N ALA A 79 -3.94 -10.53 -10.89
CA ALA A 79 -5.28 -11.12 -10.78
C ALA A 79 -5.33 -12.56 -11.33
N ASN A 80 -4.51 -12.87 -12.35
CA ASN A 80 -4.34 -14.21 -12.89
C ASN A 80 -3.36 -15.08 -12.09
N ALA A 81 -2.52 -14.46 -11.24
CA ALA A 81 -1.67 -15.17 -10.28
C ALA A 81 -2.53 -15.76 -9.14
N LYS A 82 -3.16 -16.89 -9.43
CA LYS A 82 -4.10 -17.65 -8.59
C LYS A 82 -3.44 -18.29 -7.34
N GLY A 83 -2.52 -17.59 -6.67
CA GLY A 83 -1.76 -18.19 -5.57
C GLY A 83 -0.76 -17.25 -4.89
N TYR A 84 -1.19 -16.08 -4.40
CA TYR A 84 -0.38 -15.36 -3.41
C TYR A 84 -0.59 -16.02 -2.03
N PRO A 85 0.40 -16.74 -1.46
CA PRO A 85 0.21 -17.35 -0.16
C PRO A 85 0.10 -16.26 0.91
N ALA A 86 -0.93 -16.37 1.75
CA ALA A 86 -1.26 -15.43 2.83
C ALA A 86 -0.19 -15.30 3.95
N THR A 87 1.02 -15.85 3.74
CA THR A 87 2.12 -15.89 4.70
C THR A 87 3.43 -15.28 4.17
N ALA A 88 3.49 -14.83 2.91
CA ALA A 88 4.70 -14.23 2.36
C ALA A 88 4.92 -12.81 2.91
N LYS A 89 6.03 -12.61 3.64
CA LYS A 89 6.46 -11.30 4.13
C LYS A 89 6.71 -10.36 2.93
N PRO A 90 5.98 -9.23 2.79
CA PRO A 90 6.08 -8.36 1.61
C PRO A 90 7.42 -7.62 1.49
N ALA A 91 8.18 -7.53 2.58
CA ALA A 91 9.39 -6.72 2.65
C ALA A 91 10.55 -7.24 1.78
N GLN A 92 10.51 -8.49 1.31
CA GLN A 92 11.60 -9.09 0.54
C GLN A 92 11.33 -9.16 -0.97
N ALA A 93 10.08 -8.95 -1.41
CA ALA A 93 9.72 -9.05 -2.82
C ALA A 93 10.18 -7.84 -3.66
N LEU A 94 10.53 -6.71 -3.03
CA LEU A 94 11.01 -5.52 -3.73
C LEU A 94 12.50 -5.57 -4.10
N VAL A 95 13.24 -6.62 -3.70
CA VAL A 95 14.70 -6.72 -3.92
C VAL A 95 15.07 -7.53 -5.17
N LEU A 96 14.14 -8.24 -5.81
CA LEU A 96 14.42 -8.92 -7.09
C LEU A 96 13.93 -8.09 -8.28
N ASN A 97 14.68 -7.05 -8.64
CA ASN A 97 14.76 -6.59 -10.04
C ASN A 97 16.07 -5.80 -10.29
N SER A 98 17.18 -6.37 -9.83
CA SER A 98 18.54 -5.93 -10.16
C SER A 98 19.29 -7.07 -10.85
N ARG A 99 18.86 -7.44 -12.07
CA ARG A 99 19.72 -8.07 -13.08
C ARG A 99 19.64 -7.15 -14.30
N VAL A 100 20.50 -6.14 -14.33
CA VAL A 100 21.75 -6.14 -15.13
C VAL A 100 21.42 -6.23 -16.62
N GLN A 101 21.67 -5.10 -17.29
CA GLN A 101 21.83 -4.95 -18.73
C GLN A 101 22.77 -5.99 -19.30
N THR A 102 22.36 -6.62 -20.40
CA THR A 102 23.22 -6.86 -21.58
C THR A 102 22.32 -6.93 -22.81
N ALA A 103 22.41 -5.93 -23.68
CA ALA A 103 21.98 -6.04 -25.07
C ALA A 103 23.16 -6.61 -25.90
N PRO A 104 22.95 -7.47 -26.91
CA PRO A 104 24.01 -7.84 -27.84
C PRO A 104 24.11 -6.85 -29.02
N GLU A 105 25.29 -6.84 -29.64
CA GLU A 105 25.76 -5.97 -30.73
C GLU A 105 24.88 -5.92 -31.99
#